data_AF-A0A1D3D8T1-F1
#
_entry.id   AF-A0A1D3D8T1-F1
#
_cell.length_a   1.000
_cell.length_b   1.000
_cell.length_c   1.000
_cell.angle_alpha   90.00
_cell.angle_beta   90.00
_cell.angle_gamma   90.00
#
_symmetry.space_group_name_H-M   'P 1'
#
loop_
_entity.id
_entity.type
_entity.pdbx_description
1 polymer ?
#
loop_
_entity_poly.entity_id
_entity_poly.type
_entity_poly.pdbx_seq_one_letter_code
_entity_poly.pdbx_strand_id
1 'polypeptide(L)'
;MSYHHPQIFIFYDSSRVYQIPTLYPAEGEELERLCLVERQTHARLKNLRSLHTPEIQGDLGRAAAELLKPQCKTIAILVGSCTNTNMWPPTDTDGPGGACALAAALWRLHKRVIIVTDEVNAPQVVPAVEASLVWALHRQATEECDKHRLDIRTFSVKAHAGDSNSREMRALFTEADHIINVGRPGRGKEGEYWSPSLTSTTLWQADFSLLFEWAAEPNVAQKTTTTTIGCLGNELGMGRIKEAVKENVEDGEWLANDAPADYTISPNAMDTMEPVVPRGA
;
A
#
# COMPACT_ATOMS: atom_id res chain seq x y z
N MET A 1 -35.51 -6.68 16.14
CA MET A 1 -35.03 -7.42 14.95
C MET A 1 -33.52 -7.45 15.02
N SER A 2 -32.94 -8.61 15.34
CA SER A 2 -31.49 -8.81 15.49
C SER A 2 -30.85 -8.97 14.12
N TYR A 3 -29.97 -8.04 13.75
CA TYR A 3 -29.15 -8.16 12.54
C TYR A 3 -27.97 -9.10 12.83
N HIS A 4 -27.98 -10.27 12.18
CA HIS A 4 -26.81 -11.15 12.12
C HIS A 4 -25.85 -10.63 11.04
N HIS A 5 -24.69 -10.13 11.46
CA HIS A 5 -23.55 -9.97 10.57
C HIS A 5 -22.92 -11.35 10.29
N PRO A 6 -22.68 -11.74 9.03
CA PRO A 6 -21.91 -12.94 8.74
C PRO A 6 -20.44 -12.67 9.10
N GLN A 7 -19.98 -13.30 10.17
CA GLN A 7 -18.55 -13.36 10.49
C GLN A 7 -17.91 -14.39 9.56
N ILE A 8 -17.07 -13.93 8.62
CA ILE A 8 -16.19 -14.82 7.85
C ILE A 8 -15.06 -15.24 8.78
N PHE A 9 -15.16 -16.46 9.32
CA PHE A 9 -14.10 -17.09 10.08
C PHE A 9 -13.11 -17.75 9.12
N ILE A 10 -11.92 -17.18 9.00
CA ILE A 10 -10.78 -17.90 8.40
C ILE A 10 -10.19 -18.79 9.48
N PHE A 11 -10.51 -20.08 9.46
CA PHE A 11 -9.89 -21.08 10.32
C PHE A 11 -8.50 -21.42 9.77
N TYR A 12 -7.46 -21.26 10.61
CA TYR A 12 -6.09 -21.68 10.32
C TYR A 12 -5.77 -22.90 11.20
N ASP A 13 -5.42 -24.02 10.58
CA ASP A 13 -4.94 -25.24 11.24
C ASP A 13 -3.41 -25.21 11.26
N SER A 14 -2.82 -25.07 12.45
CA SER A 14 -1.38 -24.96 12.68
C SER A 14 -0.62 -26.27 12.53
N SER A 15 -1.27 -27.39 12.17
CA SER A 15 -0.65 -28.72 12.11
C SER A 15 -0.22 -29.17 10.71
N ARG A 16 -0.51 -28.40 9.65
CA ARG A 16 -0.16 -28.78 8.27
C ARG A 16 1.00 -27.94 7.75
N VAL A 17 2.14 -28.59 7.53
CA VAL A 17 3.16 -28.09 6.60
C VAL A 17 2.55 -28.14 5.22
N TYR A 18 1.95 -27.03 4.78
CA TYR A 18 1.55 -26.88 3.39
C TYR A 18 2.85 -26.86 2.58
N GLN A 19 3.11 -27.93 1.81
CA GLN A 19 3.89 -27.76 0.58
C GLN A 19 3.20 -26.62 -0.15
N ILE A 20 3.83 -25.44 -0.23
CA ILE A 20 3.29 -24.29 -0.95
C ILE A 20 3.14 -24.80 -2.38
N PRO A 21 1.92 -25.19 -2.82
CA PRO A 21 1.74 -25.59 -4.19
C PRO A 21 2.06 -24.33 -4.98
N THR A 22 2.72 -24.46 -6.13
CA THR A 22 2.80 -23.41 -7.14
C THR A 22 1.44 -22.69 -7.20
N LEU A 23 1.36 -21.53 -6.57
CA LEU A 23 0.07 -20.95 -6.20
C LEU A 23 -0.61 -20.45 -7.47
N TYR A 24 -1.89 -20.78 -7.52
CA TYR A 24 -2.70 -20.88 -8.70
C TYR A 24 -2.92 -19.52 -9.38
N PRO A 25 -2.61 -19.39 -10.69
CA PRO A 25 -2.92 -18.18 -11.46
C PRO A 25 -4.43 -17.84 -11.42
N ALA A 26 -5.29 -18.86 -11.43
CA ALA A 26 -6.73 -18.68 -11.59
C ALA A 26 -7.43 -18.01 -10.38
N GLU A 27 -7.09 -18.40 -9.15
CA GLU A 27 -7.69 -17.83 -7.94
C GLU A 27 -7.21 -16.40 -7.69
N GLY A 28 -5.96 -16.10 -8.02
CA GLY A 28 -5.41 -14.74 -7.99
C GLY A 28 -6.11 -13.83 -9.01
N GLU A 29 -6.26 -14.30 -10.24
CA GLU A 29 -6.99 -13.59 -11.31
C GLU A 29 -8.47 -13.39 -10.98
N GLU A 30 -9.13 -14.38 -10.37
CA GLU A 30 -10.53 -14.23 -9.95
C GLU A 30 -10.66 -13.20 -8.81
N LEU A 31 -9.73 -13.18 -7.86
CA LEU A 31 -9.73 -12.18 -6.79
C LEU A 31 -9.43 -10.77 -7.36
N GLU A 32 -8.51 -10.64 -8.31
CA GLU A 32 -8.30 -9.39 -9.05
C GLU A 32 -9.60 -8.95 -9.72
N ARG A 33 -10.28 -9.85 -10.44
CA ARG A 33 -11.56 -9.55 -11.09
C ARG A 33 -12.61 -9.08 -10.07
N LEU A 34 -12.64 -9.66 -8.88
CA LEU A 34 -13.54 -9.24 -7.79
C LEU A 34 -13.22 -7.83 -7.26
N CYS A 35 -11.94 -7.45 -7.21
CA CYS A 35 -11.51 -6.08 -6.88
C CYS A 35 -11.91 -5.04 -7.94
N LEU A 36 -12.37 -5.48 -9.11
CA LEU A 36 -12.80 -4.64 -10.25
C LEU A 36 -14.33 -4.52 -10.39
N VAL A 37 -15.15 -5.13 -9.52
CA VAL A 37 -16.62 -5.21 -9.71
C VAL A 37 -17.36 -3.93 -9.29
N GLU A 38 -18.45 -3.65 -10.03
CA GLU A 38 -19.45 -2.56 -9.99
C GLU A 38 -19.43 -1.59 -8.80
N ARG A 39 -18.58 -0.56 -8.90
CA ARG A 39 -18.74 0.70 -8.17
C ARG A 39 -18.59 1.88 -9.14
N GLN A 40 -19.11 3.04 -8.75
CA GLN A 40 -18.98 4.26 -9.56
C GLN A 40 -17.51 4.58 -9.81
N THR A 41 -17.23 5.09 -11.00
CA THR A 41 -15.92 5.58 -11.42
C THR A 41 -15.53 6.76 -10.53
N HIS A 42 -14.33 6.76 -9.96
CA HIS A 42 -13.79 7.97 -9.31
C HIS A 42 -13.79 9.13 -10.31
N ALA A 43 -14.20 10.32 -9.87
CA ALA A 43 -14.39 11.50 -10.72
C ALA A 43 -13.22 11.87 -11.67
N ARG A 44 -11.97 11.50 -11.35
CA ARG A 44 -10.79 11.82 -12.20
C ARG A 44 -10.49 10.77 -13.27
N LEU A 45 -11.04 9.55 -13.14
CA LEU A 45 -10.96 8.56 -14.20
C LEU A 45 -11.93 8.96 -15.29
N LYS A 46 -11.46 9.06 -16.54
CA LYS A 46 -12.27 9.52 -17.67
C LYS A 46 -13.45 8.58 -17.92
N ASN A 47 -13.20 7.48 -18.64
CA ASN A 47 -14.24 6.48 -18.97
C ASN A 47 -13.89 5.09 -18.41
N LEU A 48 -12.94 5.04 -17.47
CA LEU A 48 -12.47 3.79 -16.86
C LEU A 48 -12.94 3.67 -15.41
N ARG A 49 -13.13 2.43 -14.95
CA ARG A 49 -13.44 2.09 -13.55
C ARG A 49 -12.20 1.87 -12.70
N SER A 50 -11.13 1.44 -13.34
CA SER A 50 -9.82 1.23 -12.74
C SER A 50 -8.73 1.45 -13.78
N LEU A 51 -7.49 1.57 -13.32
CA LEU A 51 -6.29 1.56 -14.16
C LEU A 51 -5.75 0.15 -14.36
N HIS A 52 -6.60 -0.88 -14.24
CA HIS A 52 -6.21 -2.26 -14.47
C HIS A 52 -5.96 -2.50 -15.96
N THR A 53 -4.70 -2.78 -16.32
CA THR A 53 -4.26 -3.04 -17.70
C THR A 53 -3.78 -4.48 -17.87
N PRO A 54 -3.69 -5.00 -19.11
CA PRO A 54 -3.08 -6.31 -19.37
C PRO A 54 -1.64 -6.42 -18.86
N GLU A 55 -0.91 -5.31 -18.74
CA GLU A 55 0.46 -5.29 -18.24
C GLU A 55 0.54 -5.72 -16.77
N ILE A 56 -0.45 -5.37 -15.95
CA ILE A 56 -0.46 -5.64 -14.51
C ILE A 56 -1.38 -6.79 -14.12
N GLN A 57 -2.02 -7.43 -15.09
CA GLN A 57 -2.87 -8.61 -14.86
C GLN A 57 -2.07 -9.74 -14.22
N GLY A 58 -2.62 -10.31 -13.14
CA GLY A 58 -2.02 -11.38 -12.34
C GLY A 58 -1.00 -10.90 -11.29
N ASP A 59 -0.72 -9.61 -11.17
CA ASP A 59 0.23 -9.08 -10.19
C ASP A 59 -0.21 -9.29 -8.73
N LEU A 60 -1.50 -9.34 -8.42
CA LEU A 60 -1.99 -9.69 -7.08
C LEU A 60 -1.55 -11.11 -6.71
N GLY A 61 -1.75 -12.08 -7.61
CA GLY A 61 -1.35 -13.46 -7.42
C GLY A 61 0.17 -13.59 -7.31
N ARG A 62 0.92 -12.90 -8.19
CA ARG A 62 2.39 -12.89 -8.17
C ARG A 62 2.95 -12.23 -6.89
N ALA A 63 2.39 -11.11 -6.44
CA ALA A 63 2.77 -10.45 -5.21
C ALA A 63 2.50 -11.34 -3.98
N ALA A 64 1.33 -11.98 -3.93
CA ALA A 64 1.01 -12.94 -2.86
C ALA A 64 1.99 -14.12 -2.84
N ALA A 65 2.35 -14.66 -4.01
CA ALA A 65 3.33 -15.73 -4.13
C ALA A 65 4.73 -15.28 -3.67
N GLU A 66 5.14 -14.04 -3.94
CA GLU A 66 6.40 -13.48 -3.43
C GLU A 66 6.42 -13.43 -1.90
N LEU A 67 5.35 -12.90 -1.30
CA LEU A 67 5.20 -12.78 0.15
C LEU A 67 5.22 -14.13 0.88
N LEU A 68 4.74 -15.19 0.22
CA LEU A 68 4.69 -16.54 0.79
C LEU A 68 6.04 -17.28 0.74
N LYS A 69 7.02 -16.76 -0.01
CA LYS A 69 8.34 -17.39 -0.08
C LYS A 69 9.00 -17.49 1.31
N PRO A 70 9.70 -18.61 1.62
CA PRO A 70 10.37 -18.79 2.91
C PRO A 70 11.45 -17.73 3.22
N GLN A 71 12.10 -17.20 2.19
CA GLN A 71 13.12 -16.17 2.32
C GLN A 71 12.56 -14.76 2.53
N CYS A 72 11.31 -14.49 2.14
CA CYS A 72 10.67 -13.21 2.38
C CYS A 72 10.16 -13.20 3.82
N LYS A 73 10.87 -12.56 4.75
CA LYS A 73 10.59 -12.63 6.20
C LYS A 73 10.18 -11.29 6.78
N THR A 74 10.78 -10.20 6.31
CA THR A 74 10.53 -8.85 6.80
C THR A 74 9.84 -8.03 5.72
N ILE A 75 8.64 -7.53 6.02
CA ILE A 75 7.83 -6.76 5.10
C ILE A 75 7.64 -5.35 5.67
N ALA A 76 8.05 -4.36 4.90
CA ALA A 76 7.72 -2.97 5.19
C ALA A 76 6.42 -2.58 4.47
N ILE A 77 5.47 -2.00 5.19
CA ILE A 77 4.20 -1.50 4.63
C ILE A 77 4.20 0.01 4.76
N LEU A 78 4.35 0.71 3.64
CA LEU A 78 4.30 2.16 3.59
C LEU A 78 2.83 2.59 3.53
N VAL A 79 2.40 3.45 4.46
CA VAL A 79 1.01 3.90 4.56
C VAL A 79 0.88 5.35 5.04
N GLY A 80 -0.27 5.96 4.74
CA GLY A 80 -0.59 7.35 5.04
C GLY A 80 -0.31 8.26 3.84
N SER A 81 -1.27 9.11 3.50
CA SER A 81 -1.19 9.96 2.31
C SER A 81 -1.60 11.39 2.65
N CYS A 82 -0.80 12.37 2.20
CA CYS A 82 -1.09 13.80 2.38
C CYS A 82 -2.01 14.37 1.28
N THR A 83 -2.88 13.54 0.69
CA THR A 83 -3.69 13.88 -0.50
C THR A 83 -4.95 14.67 -0.19
N ASN A 84 -5.44 14.66 1.06
CA ASN A 84 -6.61 15.44 1.45
C ASN A 84 -6.23 16.87 1.87
N THR A 85 -5.87 17.67 0.87
CA THR A 85 -5.32 19.03 1.05
C THR A 85 -6.33 20.06 1.56
N ASN A 86 -7.61 19.69 1.72
CA ASN A 86 -8.67 20.55 2.26
C ASN A 86 -8.78 20.52 3.80
N MET A 87 -7.96 19.71 4.48
CA MET A 87 -7.94 19.60 5.94
C MET A 87 -6.52 19.67 6.51
N TRP A 88 -6.40 19.91 7.82
CA TRP A 88 -5.13 19.88 8.54
C TRP A 88 -5.18 18.89 9.72
N PRO A 89 -4.21 17.96 9.84
CA PRO A 89 -3.19 17.64 8.84
C PRO A 89 -3.85 17.10 7.54
N PRO A 90 -3.20 17.21 6.37
CA PRO A 90 -3.79 16.92 5.06
C PRO A 90 -3.90 15.41 4.76
N THR A 91 -4.22 14.62 5.77
CA THR A 91 -4.15 13.15 5.76
C THR A 91 -5.42 12.53 5.15
N ASP A 92 -5.24 11.53 4.31
CA ASP A 92 -6.33 10.70 3.77
C ASP A 92 -6.68 9.54 4.72
N THR A 93 -7.92 9.07 4.70
CA THR A 93 -8.35 7.88 5.44
C THR A 93 -8.18 6.58 4.65
N ASP A 94 -7.95 6.66 3.33
CA ASP A 94 -7.64 5.49 2.53
C ASP A 94 -6.22 4.98 2.79
N GLY A 95 -6.07 3.64 2.82
CA GLY A 95 -4.80 2.96 3.09
C GLY A 95 -4.69 2.29 4.47
N PRO A 96 -4.82 3.00 5.62
CA PRO A 96 -4.62 2.43 6.95
C PRO A 96 -5.38 1.13 7.23
N GLY A 97 -6.66 1.04 6.83
CA GLY A 97 -7.46 -0.17 7.00
C GLY A 97 -6.90 -1.37 6.21
N GLY A 98 -6.52 -1.15 4.95
CA GLY A 98 -5.89 -2.16 4.10
C GLY A 98 -4.51 -2.60 4.64
N ALA A 99 -3.69 -1.63 5.06
CA ALA A 99 -2.39 -1.90 5.68
C ALA A 99 -2.53 -2.74 6.96
N CYS A 100 -3.50 -2.45 7.82
CA CYS A 100 -3.76 -3.23 9.04
C CYS A 100 -4.23 -4.66 8.73
N ALA A 101 -5.10 -4.83 7.73
CA ALA A 101 -5.55 -6.16 7.31
C ALA A 101 -4.39 -7.01 6.76
N LEU A 102 -3.55 -6.40 5.92
CA LEU A 102 -2.36 -7.03 5.37
C LEU A 102 -1.35 -7.37 6.48
N ALA A 103 -1.10 -6.45 7.40
CA ALA A 103 -0.21 -6.66 8.53
C ALA A 103 -0.69 -7.83 9.41
N ALA A 104 -2.00 -7.93 9.69
CA ALA A 104 -2.56 -9.04 10.46
C ALA A 104 -2.39 -10.39 9.75
N ALA A 105 -2.59 -10.44 8.43
CA ALA A 105 -2.38 -11.65 7.64
C ALA A 105 -0.91 -12.08 7.63
N LEU A 106 0.02 -11.16 7.35
CA LEU A 106 1.46 -11.42 7.37
C LEU A 106 1.95 -11.83 8.76
N TRP A 107 1.39 -11.23 9.81
CA TRP A 107 1.68 -11.62 11.18
C TRP A 107 1.19 -13.05 11.50
N ARG A 108 0.07 -13.50 10.94
CA ARG A 108 -0.34 -14.92 11.08
C ARG A 108 0.53 -15.88 10.27
N LEU A 109 1.18 -15.39 9.22
CA LEU A 109 2.09 -16.15 8.36
C LEU A 109 3.54 -16.15 8.85
N HIS A 110 3.76 -15.86 10.14
CA HIS A 110 5.08 -15.83 10.76
C HIS A 110 6.09 -14.83 10.15
N LYS A 111 5.60 -13.75 9.51
CA LYS A 111 6.43 -12.66 8.98
C LYS A 111 6.62 -11.51 9.97
N ARG A 112 7.76 -10.82 9.92
CA ARG A 112 7.98 -9.54 10.61
C ARG A 112 7.39 -8.41 9.76
N VAL A 113 6.56 -7.57 10.35
CA VAL A 113 5.89 -6.46 9.68
C VAL A 113 6.38 -5.15 10.28
N ILE A 114 6.78 -4.21 9.41
CA ILE A 114 7.16 -2.85 9.79
C ILE A 114 6.16 -1.92 9.13
N ILE A 115 5.27 -1.32 9.90
CA ILE A 115 4.43 -0.23 9.40
C ILE A 115 5.29 1.02 9.29
N VAL A 116 5.32 1.63 8.12
CA VAL A 116 6.14 2.80 7.82
C VAL A 116 5.23 3.94 7.42
N THR A 117 5.38 5.07 8.11
CA THR A 117 4.64 6.29 7.81
C THR A 117 5.54 7.51 8.03
N ASP A 118 5.02 8.70 7.76
CA ASP A 118 5.69 9.96 8.07
C ASP A 118 5.02 10.69 9.23
N GLU A 119 5.70 11.68 9.79
CA GLU A 119 5.21 12.43 10.96
C GLU A 119 3.89 13.17 10.73
N VAL A 120 3.56 13.54 9.49
CA VAL A 120 2.28 14.20 9.17
C VAL A 120 1.13 13.20 9.25
N ASN A 121 1.35 11.97 8.79
CA ASN A 121 0.36 10.90 8.80
C ASN A 121 0.33 10.09 10.11
N ALA A 122 1.42 10.11 10.90
CA ALA A 122 1.54 9.34 12.13
C ALA A 122 0.39 9.55 13.15
N PRO A 123 -0.13 10.78 13.38
CA PRO A 123 -1.26 11.00 14.29
C PRO A 123 -2.55 10.24 13.91
N GLN A 124 -2.68 9.81 12.66
CA GLN A 124 -3.82 9.03 12.17
C GLN A 124 -3.46 7.53 12.02
N VAL A 125 -2.30 7.25 11.43
CA VAL A 125 -1.84 5.87 11.16
C VAL A 125 -1.56 5.11 12.45
N VAL A 126 -0.83 5.71 13.40
CA VAL A 126 -0.42 5.00 14.63
C VAL A 126 -1.64 4.56 15.44
N PRO A 127 -2.62 5.43 15.75
CA PRO A 127 -3.82 4.98 16.47
C PRO A 127 -4.64 3.94 15.71
N ALA A 128 -4.71 4.04 14.37
CA ALA A 128 -5.40 3.04 13.56
C ALA A 128 -4.75 1.65 13.67
N VAL A 129 -3.42 1.59 13.65
CA VAL A 129 -2.67 0.33 13.85
C VAL A 129 -2.85 -0.18 15.27
N GLU A 130 -2.72 0.67 16.30
CA GLU A 130 -2.86 0.28 17.71
C GLU A 130 -4.26 -0.26 18.04
N ALA A 131 -5.29 0.25 17.37
CA ALA A 131 -6.67 -0.22 17.51
C ALA A 131 -6.98 -1.47 16.66
N SER A 132 -6.06 -1.90 15.80
CA SER A 132 -6.30 -2.97 14.83
C SER A 132 -6.04 -4.37 15.39
N LEU A 133 -6.49 -5.39 14.63
CA LEU A 133 -6.25 -6.79 14.96
C LEU A 133 -4.75 -7.15 15.01
N VAL A 134 -3.90 -6.55 14.17
CA VAL A 134 -2.46 -6.92 14.16
C VAL A 134 -1.79 -6.54 15.49
N TRP A 135 -2.17 -5.40 16.07
CA TRP A 135 -1.64 -4.98 17.37
C TRP A 135 -2.16 -5.87 18.50
N ALA A 136 -3.43 -6.25 18.45
CA ALA A 136 -4.00 -7.20 19.41
C ALA A 136 -3.27 -8.56 19.37
N LEU A 137 -3.01 -9.09 18.17
CA LEU A 137 -2.24 -10.33 17.97
C LEU A 137 -0.82 -10.20 18.56
N HIS A 138 -0.14 -9.10 18.23
CA HIS A 138 1.21 -8.83 18.72
C HIS A 138 1.27 -8.75 20.26
N ARG A 139 0.30 -8.08 20.91
CA ARG A 139 0.25 -7.98 22.39
C ARG A 139 -0.05 -9.30 23.08
N GLN A 140 -0.70 -10.24 22.39
CA GLN A 140 -1.01 -11.57 22.91
C GLN A 140 0.12 -12.58 22.65
N ALA A 141 1.18 -12.17 21.95
CA ALA A 141 2.34 -13.03 21.69
C ALA A 141 3.00 -13.48 23.00
N THR A 142 3.03 -14.80 23.22
CA THR A 142 3.67 -15.41 24.38
C THR A 142 5.09 -15.90 24.05
N GLU A 143 5.31 -16.36 22.82
CA GLU A 143 6.62 -16.79 22.33
C GLU A 143 7.53 -15.59 22.07
N GLU A 144 8.80 -15.70 22.46
CA GLU A 144 9.77 -14.61 22.34
C GLU A 144 10.01 -14.22 20.87
N CYS A 145 9.96 -15.19 19.95
CA CYS A 145 10.09 -14.95 18.52
C CYS A 145 8.95 -14.06 17.95
N ASP A 146 7.79 -14.01 18.61
CA ASP A 146 6.61 -13.27 18.15
C ASP A 146 6.49 -11.85 18.72
N LYS A 147 7.16 -11.58 19.85
CA LYS A 147 7.15 -10.28 20.56
C LYS A 147 7.82 -9.13 19.82
N HIS A 148 8.50 -9.40 18.70
CA HIS A 148 9.22 -8.39 17.91
C HIS A 148 8.88 -8.46 16.41
N ARG A 149 7.69 -8.95 16.07
CA ARG A 149 7.25 -9.13 14.69
C ARG A 149 6.35 -8.02 14.16
N LEU A 150 6.10 -6.99 14.96
CA LEU A 150 5.38 -5.78 14.53
C LEU A 150 6.14 -4.57 15.05
N ASP A 151 6.55 -3.69 14.13
CA ASP A 151 7.14 -2.40 14.46
C ASP A 151 6.39 -1.29 13.72
N ILE A 152 6.43 -0.07 14.26
CA ILE A 152 5.99 1.14 13.57
C ILE A 152 7.18 2.10 13.47
N ARG A 153 7.49 2.58 12.27
CA ARG A 153 8.53 3.57 12.00
C ARG A 153 7.92 4.83 11.41
N THR A 154 8.27 5.95 12.01
CA THR A 154 7.83 7.28 11.57
C THR A 154 9.04 8.05 11.05
N PHE A 155 8.95 8.54 9.83
CA PHE A 155 9.98 9.33 9.18
C PHE A 155 9.61 10.81 9.19
N SER A 156 10.60 11.69 9.28
CA SER A 156 10.39 13.12 9.13
C SER A 156 10.01 13.45 7.68
N VAL A 157 9.23 14.50 7.44
CA VAL A 157 8.94 14.96 6.07
C VAL A 157 10.11 15.76 5.50
N LYS A 158 10.13 15.96 4.17
CA LYS A 158 11.15 16.76 3.48
C LYS A 158 11.32 18.15 4.08
N ALA A 159 10.25 18.78 4.57
CA ALA A 159 10.33 20.09 5.22
C ALA A 159 11.22 20.13 6.47
N HIS A 160 11.36 19.01 7.19
CA HIS A 160 12.10 18.96 8.46
C HIS A 160 13.44 18.21 8.35
N ALA A 161 13.56 17.25 7.45
CA ALA A 161 14.66 16.27 7.50
C ALA A 161 15.89 16.61 6.64
N GLY A 162 15.72 17.29 5.50
CA GLY A 162 16.80 17.36 4.49
C GLY A 162 17.36 15.96 4.19
N ASP A 163 18.70 15.80 4.21
CA ASP A 163 19.39 14.54 3.90
C ASP A 163 19.33 13.47 5.02
N SER A 164 18.89 13.80 6.24
CA SER A 164 18.98 12.89 7.41
C SER A 164 18.14 11.61 7.24
N ASN A 165 17.02 11.71 6.52
CA ASN A 165 16.14 10.60 6.20
C ASN A 165 16.82 9.50 5.37
N SER A 166 17.85 9.84 4.60
CA SER A 166 18.49 8.90 3.66
C SER A 166 19.13 7.71 4.37
N ARG A 167 19.69 7.91 5.57
CA ARG A 167 20.32 6.83 6.35
C ARG A 167 19.30 5.86 6.92
N GLU A 168 18.21 6.38 7.49
CA GLU A 168 17.13 5.57 8.04
C GLU A 168 16.39 4.83 6.93
N MET A 169 16.16 5.47 5.78
CA MET A 169 15.60 4.80 4.61
C MET A 169 16.50 3.70 4.07
N ARG A 170 17.82 3.91 4.01
CA ARG A 170 18.77 2.85 3.65
C ARG A 170 18.72 1.68 4.63
N ALA A 171 18.63 1.96 5.93
CA ALA A 171 18.49 0.90 6.94
C ALA A 171 17.18 0.11 6.77
N LEU A 172 16.06 0.81 6.53
CA LEU A 172 14.78 0.16 6.22
C LEU A 172 14.87 -0.69 4.95
N PHE A 173 15.45 -0.16 3.88
CA PHE A 173 15.63 -0.86 2.61
C PHE A 173 16.47 -2.14 2.78
N THR A 174 17.57 -2.06 3.54
CA THR A 174 18.43 -3.21 3.82
C THR A 174 17.78 -4.24 4.74
N GLU A 175 16.84 -3.85 5.59
CA GLU A 175 16.15 -4.76 6.50
C GLU A 175 14.94 -5.45 5.85
N ALA A 176 14.26 -4.79 4.91
CA ALA A 176 13.05 -5.31 4.27
C ALA A 176 13.37 -6.25 3.11
N ASP A 177 12.79 -7.45 3.14
CA ASP A 177 12.80 -8.37 2.00
C ASP A 177 11.76 -7.95 0.95
N HIS A 178 10.66 -7.32 1.39
CA HIS A 178 9.60 -6.81 0.53
C HIS A 178 9.06 -5.48 1.05
N ILE A 179 8.83 -4.51 0.16
CA ILE A 179 8.23 -3.21 0.47
C ILE A 179 6.90 -3.09 -0.25
N ILE A 180 5.84 -2.77 0.49
CA ILE A 180 4.49 -2.62 -0.04
C ILE A 180 4.06 -1.17 0.16
N ASN A 181 3.82 -0.46 -0.93
CA ASN A 181 3.12 0.82 -0.87
C ASN A 181 1.62 0.59 -0.83
N VAL A 182 0.94 1.18 0.17
CA VAL A 182 -0.52 1.16 0.29
C VAL A 182 -1.02 2.60 0.20
N GLY A 183 -1.37 3.01 -1.02
CA GLY A 183 -2.04 4.29 -1.27
C GLY A 183 -1.17 5.54 -1.09
N ARG A 184 0.15 5.42 -0.85
CA ARG A 184 0.98 6.63 -0.72
C ARG A 184 1.33 7.21 -2.09
N PRO A 185 1.26 8.53 -2.27
CA PRO A 185 1.76 9.20 -3.46
C PRO A 185 3.27 9.02 -3.65
N GLY A 186 3.69 9.00 -4.90
CA GLY A 186 5.09 8.99 -5.30
C GLY A 186 5.45 10.21 -6.13
N ARG A 187 6.76 10.37 -6.41
CA ARG A 187 7.25 11.42 -7.31
C ARG A 187 6.65 11.25 -8.71
N GLY A 188 6.02 12.30 -9.21
CA GLY A 188 5.58 12.41 -10.60
C GLY A 188 6.62 13.14 -11.43
N LYS A 189 6.15 13.80 -12.50
CA LYS A 189 6.97 14.64 -13.37
C LYS A 189 7.78 15.65 -12.53
N GLU A 190 9.08 15.74 -12.81
CA GLU A 190 10.03 16.66 -12.17
C GLU A 190 10.34 16.38 -10.68
N GLY A 191 9.97 15.21 -10.15
CA GLY A 191 10.36 14.76 -8.81
C GLY A 191 9.46 15.27 -7.67
N GLU A 192 8.32 15.86 -8.02
CA GLU A 192 7.35 16.44 -7.09
C GLU A 192 6.26 15.44 -6.70
N TYR A 193 5.60 15.68 -5.58
CA TYR A 193 4.44 14.88 -5.14
C TYR A 193 3.17 15.70 -5.29
N TRP A 194 2.19 15.14 -5.98
CA TRP A 194 0.92 15.79 -6.28
C TRP A 194 -0.26 15.06 -5.66
N SER A 195 -1.15 15.82 -5.03
CA SER A 195 -2.49 15.31 -4.69
C SER A 195 -3.35 15.18 -5.95
N PRO A 196 -4.42 14.37 -5.92
CA PRO A 196 -5.42 14.35 -6.99
C PRO A 196 -6.04 15.73 -7.26
N SER A 197 -6.02 16.66 -6.31
CA SER A 197 -6.45 18.06 -6.53
C SER A 197 -5.38 18.96 -7.16
N LEU A 198 -4.28 18.39 -7.67
CA LEU A 198 -3.11 19.11 -8.20
C LEU A 198 -2.52 20.13 -7.22
N THR A 199 -2.58 19.81 -5.92
CA THR A 199 -1.89 20.57 -4.90
C THR A 199 -0.57 19.87 -4.60
N SER A 200 0.52 20.63 -4.59
CA SER A 200 1.84 20.06 -4.26
C SER A 200 1.85 19.66 -2.79
N THR A 201 2.28 18.42 -2.54
CA THR A 201 2.42 17.84 -1.21
C THR A 201 3.88 17.51 -0.90
N THR A 202 4.82 17.86 -1.78
CA THR A 202 6.24 17.49 -1.74
C THR A 202 6.89 17.70 -0.38
N LEU A 203 6.65 18.87 0.24
CA LEU A 203 7.26 19.22 1.52
C LEU A 203 6.70 18.41 2.69
N TRP A 204 5.50 17.85 2.54
CA TRP A 204 4.75 17.16 3.58
C TRP A 204 4.89 15.64 3.49
N GLN A 205 5.86 15.16 2.71
CA GLN A 205 6.10 13.73 2.54
C GLN A 205 7.52 13.37 2.93
N ALA A 206 7.69 12.20 3.53
CA ALA A 206 8.97 11.52 3.53
C ALA A 206 9.27 10.97 2.13
N ASP A 207 10.55 10.92 1.76
CA ASP A 207 10.99 10.65 0.39
C ASP A 207 11.03 9.15 0.05
N PHE A 208 9.95 8.42 0.32
CA PHE A 208 9.90 6.97 0.18
C PHE A 208 10.06 6.49 -1.28
N SER A 209 9.96 7.38 -2.26
CA SER A 209 10.24 7.04 -3.66
C SER A 209 11.66 6.51 -3.87
N LEU A 210 12.61 6.92 -3.03
CA LEU A 210 13.97 6.37 -3.01
C LEU A 210 13.98 4.84 -2.81
N LEU A 211 13.05 4.28 -2.04
CA LEU A 211 13.00 2.84 -1.78
C LEU A 211 12.67 2.04 -3.06
N PHE A 212 11.80 2.57 -3.91
CA PHE A 212 11.41 1.93 -5.17
C PHE A 212 12.45 2.20 -6.26
N GLU A 213 13.04 3.40 -6.27
CA GLU A 213 14.17 3.73 -7.15
C GLU A 213 15.35 2.78 -6.89
N TRP A 214 15.73 2.56 -5.63
CA TRP A 214 16.80 1.62 -5.27
C TRP A 214 16.45 0.16 -5.57
N ALA A 215 15.18 -0.24 -5.43
CA ALA A 215 14.75 -1.59 -5.81
C ALA A 215 14.85 -1.83 -7.33
N ALA A 216 14.63 -0.79 -8.13
CA ALA A 216 14.72 -0.83 -9.58
C ALA A 216 16.16 -0.72 -10.12
N GLU A 217 17.15 -0.39 -9.28
CA GLU A 217 18.55 -0.27 -9.70
C GLU A 217 19.16 -1.65 -10.07
N PRO A 218 19.64 -1.86 -11.31
CA PRO A 218 20.08 -3.17 -11.81
C PRO A 218 21.23 -3.84 -11.06
N ASN A 219 22.02 -3.04 -10.32
CA ASN A 219 23.27 -3.47 -9.69
C ASN A 219 23.19 -3.53 -8.15
N VAL A 220 22.00 -3.34 -7.57
CA VAL A 220 21.83 -3.48 -6.13
C VAL A 220 21.80 -4.98 -5.80
N ALA A 221 22.83 -5.46 -5.10
CA ALA A 221 22.99 -6.87 -4.71
C ALA A 221 21.89 -7.37 -3.75
N GLN A 222 21.04 -6.47 -3.25
CA GLN A 222 19.99 -6.72 -2.30
C GLN A 222 18.63 -6.73 -3.01
N LYS A 223 18.02 -7.91 -3.09
CA LYS A 223 16.81 -8.18 -3.89
C LYS A 223 15.52 -7.86 -3.12
N THR A 224 15.40 -6.65 -2.59
CA THR A 224 14.16 -6.19 -1.97
C THR A 224 13.10 -6.03 -3.06
N THR A 225 12.03 -6.82 -3.00
CA THR A 225 10.93 -6.74 -3.96
C THR A 225 9.91 -5.68 -3.56
N THR A 226 9.18 -5.15 -4.53
CA THR A 226 8.24 -4.05 -4.33
C THR A 226 6.85 -4.38 -4.83
N THR A 227 5.84 -3.98 -4.07
CA THR A 227 4.45 -4.01 -4.52
C THR A 227 3.82 -2.65 -4.28
N THR A 228 2.96 -2.22 -5.20
CA THR A 228 2.09 -1.07 -4.99
C THR A 228 0.63 -1.46 -5.04
N ILE A 229 -0.17 -0.81 -4.21
CA ILE A 229 -1.62 -0.84 -4.23
C ILE A 229 -2.07 0.62 -4.35
N GLY A 230 -2.65 0.97 -5.49
CA GLY A 230 -3.05 2.34 -5.82
C GLY A 230 -4.10 2.35 -6.91
N CYS A 231 -4.92 3.39 -6.96
CA CYS A 231 -6.10 3.44 -7.81
C CYS A 231 -6.16 4.66 -8.75
N LEU A 232 -5.36 5.70 -8.51
CA LEU A 232 -5.41 6.95 -9.27
C LEU A 232 -4.20 7.19 -10.17
N GLY A 233 -3.09 6.49 -9.95
CA GLY A 233 -1.89 6.58 -10.79
C GLY A 233 -0.80 7.48 -10.22
N ASN A 234 -1.11 8.29 -9.20
CA ASN A 234 -0.14 9.12 -8.49
C ASN A 234 0.54 8.37 -7.34
N GLU A 235 0.06 7.18 -7.00
CA GLU A 235 0.64 6.35 -5.96
C GLU A 235 2.02 5.80 -6.37
N LEU A 236 2.94 5.79 -5.40
CA LEU A 236 4.29 5.29 -5.56
C LEU A 236 4.29 3.84 -6.04
N GLY A 237 5.01 3.55 -7.13
CA GLY A 237 5.13 2.22 -7.72
C GLY A 237 4.25 2.01 -8.96
N MET A 238 3.36 2.95 -9.28
CA MET A 238 2.47 2.83 -10.45
C MET A 238 3.16 3.17 -11.79
N GLY A 239 4.48 3.39 -11.81
CA GLY A 239 5.24 3.77 -13.01
C GLY A 239 5.13 2.80 -14.19
N ARG A 240 4.81 1.52 -13.95
CA ARG A 240 4.55 0.54 -15.03
C ARG A 240 3.34 0.92 -15.90
N ILE A 241 2.29 1.47 -15.28
CA ILE A 241 1.07 1.88 -15.97
C ILE A 241 1.01 3.39 -16.25
N LYS A 242 2.15 4.09 -16.20
CA LYS A 242 2.25 5.53 -16.39
C LYS A 242 1.55 6.04 -17.66
N GLU A 243 1.71 5.34 -18.78
CA GLU A 243 1.07 5.76 -20.04
C GLU A 243 -0.45 5.60 -19.99
N ALA A 244 -0.95 4.54 -19.34
CA ALA A 244 -2.38 4.37 -19.10
C ALA A 244 -2.93 5.47 -18.18
N VAL A 245 -2.15 5.92 -17.19
CA VAL A 245 -2.51 7.04 -16.31
C VAL A 245 -2.66 8.34 -17.12
N LYS A 246 -1.66 8.69 -17.93
CA LYS A 246 -1.70 9.90 -18.79
C LYS A 246 -2.91 9.91 -19.73
N GLU A 247 -3.20 8.76 -20.33
CA GLU A 247 -4.29 8.63 -21.27
C GLU A 247 -5.66 8.68 -20.58
N ASN A 248 -5.81 8.11 -19.38
CA ASN A 248 -7.13 7.81 -18.80
C ASN A 248 -7.47 8.59 -17.52
N VAL A 249 -6.52 9.33 -16.94
CA VAL A 249 -6.73 10.17 -15.76
C VAL A 249 -6.71 11.64 -16.18
N GLU A 250 -7.62 12.43 -15.63
CA GLU A 250 -7.57 13.89 -15.75
C GLU A 250 -6.25 14.41 -15.15
N ASP A 251 -5.55 15.27 -15.89
CA ASP A 251 -4.19 15.73 -15.55
C ASP A 251 -3.16 14.60 -15.31
N GLY A 252 -3.37 13.45 -15.95
CA GLY A 252 -2.49 12.29 -15.81
C GLY A 252 -1.01 12.56 -16.16
N GLU A 253 -0.72 13.57 -17.00
CA GLU A 253 0.65 14.03 -17.27
C GLU A 253 1.41 14.54 -16.03
N TRP A 254 0.68 15.11 -15.08
CA TRP A 254 1.22 15.61 -13.82
C TRP A 254 1.12 14.57 -12.71
N LEU A 255 0.00 13.84 -12.68
CA LEU A 255 -0.27 12.86 -11.63
C LEU A 255 0.55 11.59 -11.76
N ALA A 256 0.89 11.14 -12.98
CA ALA A 256 1.49 9.82 -13.15
C ALA A 256 2.83 9.71 -12.39
N ASN A 257 2.90 8.71 -11.51
CA ASN A 257 4.13 8.37 -10.81
C ASN A 257 5.19 7.79 -11.78
N ASP A 258 6.47 8.10 -11.52
CA ASP A 258 7.58 7.66 -12.37
C ASP A 258 8.18 6.30 -11.96
N ALA A 259 8.15 5.97 -10.66
CA ALA A 259 8.84 4.80 -10.14
C ALA A 259 8.00 3.52 -10.34
N PRO A 260 8.51 2.47 -10.99
CA PRO A 260 7.81 1.20 -11.10
C PRO A 260 7.96 0.36 -9.83
N ALA A 261 6.92 -0.40 -9.49
CA ALA A 261 7.02 -1.55 -8.59
C ALA A 261 7.17 -2.85 -9.38
N ASP A 262 7.72 -3.90 -8.76
CA ASP A 262 7.75 -5.25 -9.35
C ASP A 262 6.33 -5.75 -9.61
N TYR A 263 5.42 -5.52 -8.66
CA TYR A 263 4.00 -5.88 -8.75
C TYR A 263 3.11 -4.65 -8.54
N THR A 264 2.17 -4.41 -9.45
CA THR A 264 1.23 -3.29 -9.38
C THR A 264 -0.20 -3.80 -9.27
N ILE A 265 -0.89 -3.47 -8.19
CA ILE A 265 -2.28 -3.86 -7.97
C ILE A 265 -3.14 -2.59 -8.09
N SER A 266 -3.95 -2.52 -9.13
CA SER A 266 -4.91 -1.43 -9.35
C SER A 266 -6.35 -1.89 -9.12
N PRO A 267 -6.90 -1.78 -7.90
CA PRO A 267 -8.32 -2.00 -7.66
C PRO A 267 -9.15 -0.86 -8.26
N ASN A 268 -10.48 -0.96 -8.16
CA ASN A 268 -11.37 0.17 -8.48
C ASN A 268 -11.04 1.40 -7.62
N ALA A 269 -10.98 2.56 -8.25
CA ALA A 269 -10.85 3.83 -7.53
C ALA A 269 -12.20 4.19 -6.88
N MET A 270 -12.20 4.49 -5.58
CA MET A 270 -13.39 5.00 -4.89
C MET A 270 -13.29 6.51 -4.77
N ASP A 271 -14.36 7.25 -5.08
CA ASP A 271 -14.46 8.64 -4.65
C ASP A 271 -14.51 8.66 -3.12
N THR A 272 -13.54 9.32 -2.49
CA THR A 272 -13.51 9.50 -1.03
C THR A 272 -14.51 10.56 -0.54
N MET A 273 -15.35 11.13 -1.40
CA MET A 273 -16.17 12.31 -1.08
C MET A 273 -17.49 12.40 -1.87
N GLU A 274 -18.36 11.39 -1.81
CA GLU A 274 -19.80 11.72 -1.78
C GLU A 274 -20.35 11.36 -0.39
N PRO A 275 -20.88 12.32 0.38
CA PRO A 275 -21.70 11.96 1.52
C PRO A 275 -22.81 11.05 0.99
N VAL A 276 -22.99 9.90 1.64
CA VAL A 276 -24.19 9.08 1.44
C VAL A 276 -25.37 9.96 1.85
N VAL A 277 -25.94 10.70 0.89
CA VAL A 277 -27.20 11.38 1.08
C VAL A 277 -28.21 10.25 1.31
N PRO A 278 -28.87 10.18 2.47
CA PRO A 278 -29.89 9.17 2.69
C PRO A 278 -30.92 9.32 1.57
N ARG A 279 -31.09 8.28 0.76
CA ARG A 279 -32.17 8.26 -0.23
C ARG A 279 -33.48 8.24 0.54
N GLY A 280 -34.11 9.41 0.63
CA GLY A 280 -35.54 9.61 0.94
C GLY A 280 -35.98 9.17 2.33
N ALA A 281 -36.31 10.15 3.17
CA ALA A 281 -37.43 10.04 4.10
C ALA A 281 -38.72 10.38 3.35
#